data_AF-A0A3P6QEA7-F1
#
_entry.id   AF-A0A3P6QEA7-F1
#
_cell.length_a   1.000
_cell.length_b   1.000
_cell.length_c   1.000
_cell.angle_alpha   90.00
_cell.angle_beta   90.00
_cell.angle_gamma   90.00
#
_symmetry.space_group_name_H-M   'P 1'
#
loop_
_entity.id
_entity.type
_entity.pdbx_description
1 polymer ?
#
loop_
_entity_poly.entity_id
_entity_poly.type
_entity_poly.pdbx_seq_one_letter_code
_entity_poly.pdbx_strand_id
1 'polypeptide(L)'
;MGEDSASEEDDECTPPDVAMDVNPTCDECDYMTEEEDDPDDLYKPEGTIYLDIDGFSQFCEGSSETQQRLSKPVFVRGLPWKILAIPSKALPSRDAARVGTGARPNKALGFFLQCNGDSEAVAWNCVASASLKVLCQVDGFEDHSRRITHTFYPKENDWGYSQFLTCDHLMNPENGFIKDDTIRLVVHVSADAPHGVQWDSKKHTGYIGLKNQGATCYMNSILQTLYFTTKLRNAVYGMPVAQDDPESNVALAMQRVFYDLQHSDRPVGTKKLTKSFGWDSLETFMQHDVQELCRVEDTIPNLFRGVMKSYIRCTNVNFESSKEEPFYDIQLNIKGKSNIMQSFHEYVQVERLDGENKYDAGDYGMQPAEKGVKFVSFPPVLHLQLMRFQYDANLDANVKINDKFAFPDKLCLNEFVEGNGEDYTYSLHAVLVHSGDFHGGHYVVFINTGLRPPGEKYKPKLSFRSGPRRQFLDQKSVVVNNNCIPESVTVHVVAVLTNGVLEFVNLNHMHR
;
A
#
# COMPACT_ATOMS: atom_id res chain seq x y z
N MET A 1 51.05 -48.76 -9.74
CA MET A 1 50.58 -50.09 -10.16
C MET A 1 49.10 -49.88 -10.45
N GLY A 2 48.77 -49.43 -11.66
CA GLY A 2 48.76 -50.24 -12.88
C GLY A 2 47.34 -50.78 -12.99
N GLU A 3 46.43 -50.04 -13.61
CA GLU A 3 46.15 -50.02 -15.06
C GLU A 3 45.10 -51.05 -15.46
N ASP A 4 44.24 -50.59 -16.38
CA ASP A 4 43.48 -51.34 -17.39
C ASP A 4 42.15 -51.99 -17.00
N SER A 5 40.99 -51.76 -17.66
CA SER A 5 40.49 -51.20 -18.94
C SER A 5 39.46 -52.24 -19.44
N ALA A 6 38.18 -51.91 -19.68
CA ALA A 6 37.54 -51.18 -20.79
C ALA A 6 37.03 -52.10 -21.93
N SER A 7 36.12 -51.51 -22.73
CA SER A 7 35.55 -51.88 -24.04
C SER A 7 34.37 -52.86 -24.07
N GLU A 8 33.12 -52.45 -24.32
CA GLU A 8 32.51 -51.80 -25.53
C GLU A 8 31.97 -52.85 -26.53
N GLU A 9 30.69 -52.75 -26.94
CA GLU A 9 30.27 -52.15 -28.22
C GLU A 9 28.76 -52.32 -28.47
N ASP A 10 28.22 -51.30 -29.12
CA ASP A 10 26.85 -50.99 -29.50
C ASP A 10 26.29 -51.89 -30.63
N ASP A 11 24.96 -51.95 -30.77
CA ASP A 11 24.36 -51.67 -32.08
C ASP A 11 22.89 -51.24 -32.00
N GLU A 12 22.62 -50.19 -32.76
CA GLU A 12 21.42 -49.37 -32.84
C GLU A 12 20.47 -49.90 -33.93
N CYS A 13 19.15 -49.92 -33.70
CA CYS A 13 18.19 -49.80 -34.80
C CYS A 13 16.76 -49.45 -34.31
N THR A 14 16.33 -48.24 -34.66
CA THR A 14 14.93 -47.76 -34.72
C THR A 14 14.57 -47.48 -36.19
N PRO A 15 13.30 -47.25 -36.62
CA PRO A 15 11.96 -47.61 -36.12
C PRO A 15 11.12 -48.31 -37.24
N PRO A 16 9.77 -48.44 -37.17
CA PRO A 16 8.92 -47.36 -37.71
C PRO A 16 7.57 -47.11 -37.01
N ASP A 17 7.02 -45.96 -37.35
CA ASP A 17 5.69 -45.39 -37.08
C ASP A 17 4.49 -46.35 -37.12
N VAL A 18 3.57 -46.22 -36.15
CA VAL A 18 2.12 -46.16 -36.42
C VAL A 18 1.45 -45.23 -35.40
N ALA A 19 0.65 -44.31 -35.93
CA ALA A 19 -0.08 -43.26 -35.24
C ALA A 19 -1.25 -43.75 -34.35
N MET A 20 -1.51 -42.91 -33.34
CA MET A 20 -2.79 -42.50 -32.74
C MET A 20 -4.07 -43.26 -33.18
N ASP A 21 -4.82 -43.82 -32.22
CA ASP A 21 -6.03 -43.16 -31.69
C ASP A 21 -6.71 -43.97 -30.55
N VAL A 22 -7.56 -43.26 -29.79
CA VAL A 22 -8.63 -43.70 -28.87
C VAL A 22 -8.33 -43.74 -27.35
N ASN A 23 -8.81 -42.65 -26.72
CA ASN A 23 -9.08 -42.36 -25.30
C ASN A 23 -9.68 -43.50 -24.46
N PRO A 24 -9.40 -43.44 -23.14
CA PRO A 24 -10.49 -43.41 -22.16
C PRO A 24 -10.37 -42.21 -21.21
N THR A 25 -11.44 -41.42 -21.22
CA THR A 25 -11.90 -40.37 -20.31
C THR A 25 -11.33 -40.40 -18.88
N CYS A 26 -10.57 -39.36 -18.53
CA CYS A 26 -10.43 -38.85 -17.17
C CYS A 26 -11.17 -37.50 -17.08
N ASP A 27 -12.49 -37.56 -16.94
CA ASP A 27 -13.31 -36.41 -16.59
C ASP A 27 -13.11 -36.10 -15.10
N GLU A 28 -12.18 -35.22 -14.80
CA GLU A 28 -12.19 -34.34 -13.63
C GLU A 28 -11.37 -33.08 -13.98
N CYS A 29 -11.83 -32.40 -15.03
CA CYS A 29 -11.55 -30.99 -15.23
C CYS A 29 -12.38 -30.22 -14.20
N ASP A 30 -11.73 -29.77 -13.13
CA ASP A 30 -12.27 -28.75 -12.23
C ASP A 30 -12.61 -27.51 -13.07
N TYR A 31 -13.90 -27.39 -13.37
CA TYR A 31 -14.49 -26.17 -13.90
C TYR A 31 -14.10 -25.03 -12.96
N MET A 32 -13.37 -24.06 -13.49
CA MET A 32 -13.28 -22.72 -12.95
C MET A 32 -14.71 -22.16 -12.93
N THR A 33 -15.43 -22.40 -11.83
CA THR A 33 -16.69 -21.73 -11.57
C THR A 33 -16.36 -20.26 -11.40
N GLU A 34 -16.92 -19.42 -12.26
CA GLU A 34 -17.05 -17.99 -12.02
C GLU A 34 -17.51 -17.81 -10.57
N GLU A 35 -16.78 -17.03 -9.79
CA GLU A 35 -17.07 -16.80 -8.38
C GLU A 35 -18.47 -16.18 -8.26
N GLU A 36 -19.49 -16.99 -7.95
CA GLU A 36 -20.81 -16.47 -7.62
C GLU A 36 -20.66 -15.64 -6.33
N ASP A 37 -20.85 -14.33 -6.46
CA ASP A 37 -20.98 -13.37 -5.35
C ASP A 37 -21.96 -13.95 -4.33
N ASP A 38 -21.50 -14.22 -3.10
CA ASP A 38 -22.39 -14.50 -1.98
C ASP A 38 -23.31 -13.27 -1.81
N PRO A 39 -24.62 -13.39 -2.12
CA PRO A 39 -25.51 -12.23 -2.16
C PRO A 39 -25.70 -11.61 -0.76
N ASP A 40 -25.31 -12.32 0.30
CA ASP A 40 -25.43 -11.90 1.70
C ASP A 40 -24.13 -11.31 2.29
N ASP A 41 -23.01 -11.26 1.54
CA ASP A 41 -21.78 -10.60 2.03
C ASP A 41 -21.91 -9.07 1.99
N LEU A 42 -22.40 -8.50 3.10
CA LEU A 42 -22.52 -7.05 3.29
C LEU A 42 -21.18 -6.31 3.27
N TYR A 43 -20.05 -7.00 3.45
CA TYR A 43 -18.72 -6.40 3.62
C TYR A 43 -17.80 -6.57 2.41
N LYS A 44 -18.36 -7.06 1.29
CA LYS A 44 -17.66 -7.16 0.02
C LYS A 44 -16.99 -5.84 -0.41
N PRO A 45 -15.85 -5.90 -1.12
CA PRO A 45 -15.08 -4.72 -1.50
C PRO A 45 -15.71 -3.91 -2.63
N GLU A 46 -16.60 -4.51 -3.42
CA GLU A 46 -17.26 -3.89 -4.56
C GLU A 46 -18.69 -4.41 -4.73
N GLY A 47 -19.49 -3.68 -5.50
CA GLY A 47 -20.86 -4.06 -5.78
C GLY A 47 -21.47 -3.26 -6.93
N THR A 48 -22.54 -3.81 -7.51
CA THR A 48 -23.28 -3.18 -8.61
C THR A 48 -24.69 -2.81 -8.15
N ILE A 49 -25.07 -1.56 -8.38
CA ILE A 49 -26.34 -0.96 -7.99
C ILE A 49 -27.13 -0.66 -9.25
N TYR A 50 -28.43 -0.93 -9.23
CA TYR A 50 -29.35 -0.71 -10.34
C TYR A 50 -30.47 0.23 -9.92
N LEU A 51 -30.90 1.11 -10.83
CA LEU A 51 -32.09 1.92 -10.69
C LEU A 51 -32.79 2.06 -12.05
N ASP A 52 -33.99 1.53 -12.15
CA ASP A 52 -34.89 1.82 -13.27
C ASP A 52 -35.75 3.04 -12.91
N ILE A 53 -35.83 4.01 -13.82
CA ILE A 53 -36.64 5.21 -13.67
C ILE A 53 -37.81 5.10 -14.64
N ASP A 54 -38.91 4.54 -14.16
CA ASP A 54 -40.18 4.50 -14.89
C ASP A 54 -40.80 5.91 -14.98
N GLY A 55 -41.51 6.20 -16.08
CA GLY A 55 -42.12 7.51 -16.28
C GLY A 55 -41.08 8.62 -16.47
N PHE A 56 -40.00 8.34 -17.20
CA PHE A 56 -38.84 9.22 -17.33
C PHE A 56 -39.21 10.59 -17.93
N SER A 57 -40.19 10.63 -18.84
CA SER A 57 -40.77 11.87 -19.34
C SER A 57 -41.26 12.81 -18.21
N GLN A 58 -42.00 12.27 -17.24
CA GLN A 58 -42.52 13.02 -16.08
C GLN A 58 -41.40 13.39 -15.10
N PHE A 59 -40.43 12.48 -14.90
CA PHE A 59 -39.25 12.76 -14.09
C PHE A 59 -38.53 14.00 -14.61
N CYS A 60 -38.32 14.09 -15.93
CA CYS A 60 -37.72 15.26 -16.55
C CYS A 60 -38.58 16.52 -16.38
N GLU A 61 -39.90 16.46 -16.32
CA GLU A 61 -40.75 17.64 -16.09
C GLU A 61 -40.76 18.15 -14.63
N GLY A 62 -40.33 17.32 -13.68
CA GLY A 62 -40.31 17.64 -12.24
C GLY A 62 -39.25 18.63 -11.74
N SER A 63 -39.36 18.99 -10.45
CA SER A 63 -38.31 19.67 -9.70
C SER A 63 -37.44 18.68 -8.93
N SER A 64 -36.23 19.10 -8.55
CA SER A 64 -35.31 18.29 -7.74
C SER A 64 -35.92 17.81 -6.41
N GLU A 65 -36.81 18.61 -5.83
CA GLU A 65 -37.48 18.31 -4.55
C GLU A 65 -38.64 17.34 -4.69
N THR A 66 -39.29 17.29 -5.86
CA THR A 66 -40.55 16.54 -6.05
C THR A 66 -40.37 15.24 -6.83
N GLN A 67 -39.30 15.10 -7.61
CA GLN A 67 -39.09 13.96 -8.50
C GLN A 67 -37.74 13.25 -8.31
N GLN A 68 -37.03 13.45 -7.20
CA GLN A 68 -35.86 12.62 -6.92
C GLN A 68 -36.21 11.12 -6.85
N ARG A 69 -35.27 10.28 -7.27
CA ARG A 69 -35.37 8.82 -7.20
C ARG A 69 -34.13 8.26 -6.51
N LEU A 70 -34.35 7.36 -5.57
CA LEU A 70 -33.31 6.62 -4.86
C LEU A 70 -33.47 5.13 -5.16
N SER A 71 -32.35 4.45 -5.41
CA SER A 71 -32.35 3.00 -5.55
C SER A 71 -32.53 2.30 -4.20
N LYS A 72 -32.77 0.99 -4.26
CA LYS A 72 -32.53 0.11 -3.13
C LYS A 72 -31.04 0.15 -2.75
N PRO A 73 -30.70 0.06 -1.45
CA PRO A 73 -29.31 0.02 -1.03
C PRO A 73 -28.65 -1.29 -1.43
N VAL A 74 -27.39 -1.21 -1.86
CA VAL A 74 -26.47 -2.35 -1.94
C VAL A 74 -25.39 -2.13 -0.89
N PHE A 75 -25.08 -3.17 -0.13
CA PHE A 75 -24.05 -3.08 0.90
C PHE A 75 -22.68 -3.41 0.31
N VAL A 76 -21.74 -2.47 0.51
CA VAL A 76 -20.33 -2.61 0.17
C VAL A 76 -19.57 -2.06 1.36
N ARG A 77 -18.64 -2.86 1.90
CA ARG A 77 -17.92 -2.57 3.15
C ARG A 77 -18.81 -2.28 4.37
N GLY A 78 -19.99 -2.90 4.43
CA GLY A 78 -20.95 -2.71 5.53
C GLY A 78 -21.68 -1.36 5.51
N LEU A 79 -21.46 -0.54 4.48
CA LEU A 79 -22.16 0.73 4.26
C LEU A 79 -23.24 0.56 3.19
N PRO A 80 -24.41 1.20 3.32
CA PRO A 80 -25.43 1.19 2.29
C PRO A 80 -25.11 2.20 1.19
N TRP A 81 -24.98 1.73 -0.04
CA TRP A 81 -24.77 2.55 -1.23
C TRP A 81 -26.04 2.60 -2.08
N LYS A 82 -26.41 3.78 -2.56
CA LYS A 82 -27.62 4.01 -3.38
C LYS A 82 -27.30 4.87 -4.59
N ILE A 83 -28.02 4.66 -5.69
CA ILE A 83 -28.10 5.63 -6.78
C ILE A 83 -29.09 6.72 -6.38
N LEU A 84 -28.69 7.97 -6.53
CA LEU A 84 -29.53 9.16 -6.40
C LEU A 84 -29.65 9.83 -7.77
N ALA A 85 -30.86 9.84 -8.33
CA ALA A 85 -31.19 10.50 -9.58
C ALA A 85 -32.10 11.70 -9.32
N ILE A 86 -31.73 12.86 -9.85
CA ILE A 86 -32.44 14.13 -9.62
C ILE A 86 -32.59 14.87 -10.96
N PRO A 87 -33.78 15.40 -11.30
CA PRO A 87 -33.92 16.28 -12.43
C PRO A 87 -33.25 17.63 -12.12
N SER A 88 -32.29 18.01 -12.95
CA SER A 88 -31.46 19.20 -12.79
C SER A 88 -31.70 20.21 -13.92
N LYS A 89 -31.46 21.49 -13.66
CA LYS A 89 -31.46 22.53 -14.70
C LYS A 89 -30.17 22.38 -15.51
N ALA A 90 -30.26 22.13 -16.81
CA ALA A 90 -29.07 22.12 -17.65
C ALA A 90 -28.53 23.56 -17.78
N LEU A 91 -27.22 23.73 -17.63
CA LEU A 91 -26.59 25.01 -17.94
C LEU A 91 -26.65 25.22 -19.46
N PRO A 92 -26.96 26.44 -19.93
CA PRO A 92 -26.96 26.72 -21.36
C PRO A 92 -25.56 26.49 -21.94
N SER A 93 -25.47 25.75 -23.05
CA SER A 93 -24.26 25.68 -23.86
C SER A 93 -23.82 27.09 -24.27
N ARG A 94 -22.51 27.35 -24.31
CA ARG A 94 -21.93 28.61 -24.81
C ARG A 94 -22.44 28.99 -26.22
N ASP A 95 -22.89 28.02 -27.01
CA ASP A 95 -23.41 28.23 -28.37
C ASP A 95 -24.91 28.58 -28.42
N ALA A 96 -25.69 28.28 -27.38
CA ALA A 96 -27.14 28.48 -27.35
C ALA A 96 -27.57 29.92 -27.01
N ALA A 97 -26.64 30.77 -26.54
CA ALA A 97 -26.93 32.15 -26.13
C ALA A 97 -27.24 33.11 -27.31
N ARG A 98 -27.15 32.64 -28.56
CA ARG A 98 -27.33 33.49 -29.76
C ARG A 98 -28.69 33.39 -30.45
N VAL A 99 -29.56 32.47 -30.06
CA VAL A 99 -30.86 32.30 -30.73
C VAL A 99 -31.99 32.45 -29.71
N GLY A 100 -32.56 33.65 -29.66
CA GLY A 100 -33.71 34.03 -28.83
C GLY A 100 -35.01 33.32 -29.24
N THR A 101 -35.04 32.00 -29.13
CA THR A 101 -36.26 31.20 -29.24
C THR A 101 -36.69 30.81 -27.84
N GLY A 102 -37.99 30.95 -27.52
CA GLY A 102 -38.58 30.61 -26.23
C GLY A 102 -38.61 29.10 -25.94
N ALA A 103 -37.47 28.43 -26.06
CA ALA A 103 -37.30 27.02 -25.76
C ALA A 103 -37.43 26.79 -24.25
N ARG A 104 -38.12 25.70 -23.86
CA ARG A 104 -38.23 25.25 -22.47
C ARG A 104 -36.81 25.15 -21.85
N PRO A 105 -36.63 25.45 -20.55
CA PRO A 105 -35.33 25.29 -19.91
C PRO A 105 -34.85 23.86 -20.13
N ASN A 106 -33.69 23.72 -20.77
CA ASN A 106 -33.13 22.40 -21.07
C ASN A 106 -32.84 21.72 -19.73
N LYS A 107 -33.32 20.50 -19.54
CA LYS A 107 -33.19 19.76 -18.28
C LYS A 107 -32.23 18.60 -18.45
N ALA A 108 -31.60 18.21 -17.36
CA ALA A 108 -30.62 17.15 -17.35
C ALA A 108 -30.90 16.14 -16.23
N LEU A 109 -30.44 14.91 -16.46
CA LEU A 109 -30.32 13.91 -15.42
C LEU A 109 -29.13 14.27 -14.54
N GLY A 110 -29.38 14.65 -13.29
CA GLY A 110 -28.41 14.59 -12.22
C GLY A 110 -28.27 13.13 -11.76
N PHE A 111 -27.05 12.61 -11.73
CA PHE A 111 -26.76 11.22 -11.40
C PHE A 111 -25.62 11.16 -10.39
N PHE A 112 -25.95 10.72 -9.18
CA PHE A 112 -25.07 10.69 -8.02
C PHE A 112 -25.04 9.30 -7.40
N LEU A 113 -23.91 8.96 -6.79
CA LEU A 113 -23.76 7.84 -5.88
C LEU A 113 -23.86 8.39 -4.46
N GLN A 114 -24.77 7.86 -3.65
CA GLN A 114 -24.91 8.18 -2.24
C GLN A 114 -24.37 7.02 -1.39
N CYS A 115 -23.64 7.35 -0.34
CA CYS A 115 -23.08 6.44 0.64
C CYS A 115 -23.57 6.80 2.03
N ASN A 116 -24.24 5.88 2.72
CA ASN A 116 -24.62 6.02 4.13
C ASN A 116 -25.40 7.32 4.47
N GLY A 117 -26.20 7.83 3.52
CA GLY A 117 -26.88 9.12 3.63
C GLY A 117 -27.96 9.22 4.71
N ASP A 118 -28.48 8.09 5.17
CA ASP A 118 -29.51 8.03 6.23
C ASP A 118 -28.90 7.99 7.65
N SER A 119 -27.57 7.94 7.78
CA SER A 119 -26.90 7.78 9.06
C SER A 119 -26.81 9.08 9.85
N GLU A 120 -27.21 9.03 11.13
CA GLU A 120 -27.00 10.14 12.09
C GLU A 120 -25.55 10.19 12.64
N ALA A 121 -24.71 9.22 12.28
CA ALA A 121 -23.33 9.17 12.77
C ALA A 121 -22.52 10.35 12.22
N VAL A 122 -21.97 11.15 13.12
CA VAL A 122 -21.19 12.35 12.79
C VAL A 122 -19.74 12.07 12.37
N ALA A 123 -19.25 10.84 12.56
CA ALA A 123 -17.86 10.49 12.37
C ALA A 123 -17.72 9.16 11.62
N TRP A 124 -17.81 9.23 10.30
CA TRP A 124 -17.41 8.14 9.40
C TRP A 124 -16.83 8.70 8.11
N ASN A 125 -16.03 7.91 7.40
CA ASN A 125 -15.67 8.20 6.02
C ASN A 125 -15.39 6.91 5.23
N CYS A 126 -15.56 6.96 3.91
CA CYS A 126 -15.25 5.86 3.01
C CYS A 126 -14.73 6.41 1.68
N VAL A 127 -13.55 5.97 1.26
CA VAL A 127 -13.03 6.28 -0.08
C VAL A 127 -13.58 5.27 -1.06
N ALA A 128 -14.08 5.71 -2.22
CA ALA A 128 -14.54 4.81 -3.26
C ALA A 128 -14.34 5.38 -4.66
N SER A 129 -14.14 4.46 -5.60
CA SER A 129 -14.18 4.71 -7.04
C SER A 129 -15.41 4.04 -7.63
N ALA A 130 -16.11 4.72 -8.53
CA ALA A 130 -17.31 4.19 -9.13
C ALA A 130 -17.43 4.52 -10.62
N SER A 131 -18.07 3.63 -11.37
CA SER A 131 -18.49 3.85 -12.76
C SER A 131 -20.01 4.01 -12.79
N LEU A 132 -20.45 5.21 -13.16
CA LEU A 132 -21.87 5.56 -13.34
C LEU A 132 -22.21 5.36 -14.82
N LYS A 133 -23.24 4.57 -15.10
CA LYS A 133 -23.65 4.19 -16.46
C LYS A 133 -25.15 4.39 -16.66
N VAL A 134 -25.52 4.90 -17.83
CA VAL A 134 -26.88 4.80 -18.37
C VAL A 134 -26.83 3.69 -19.41
N LEU A 135 -27.60 2.63 -19.21
CA LEU A 135 -27.58 1.49 -20.13
C LEU A 135 -28.35 1.83 -21.39
N CYS A 136 -27.83 1.38 -22.52
CA CYS A 136 -28.64 1.31 -23.72
C CYS A 136 -29.62 0.13 -23.63
N GLN A 137 -30.83 0.31 -24.16
CA GLN A 137 -31.91 -0.68 -24.13
C GLN A 137 -32.28 -1.18 -25.53
N VAL A 138 -31.53 -0.76 -26.55
CA VAL A 138 -31.66 -1.16 -27.95
C VAL A 138 -30.36 -1.82 -28.41
N ASP A 139 -30.48 -2.98 -29.06
CA ASP A 139 -29.33 -3.73 -29.56
C ASP A 139 -28.52 -2.92 -30.58
N GLY A 140 -27.19 -2.92 -30.45
CA GLY A 140 -26.27 -2.24 -31.37
C GLY A 140 -25.83 -0.83 -30.96
N PHE A 141 -26.31 -0.33 -29.82
CA PHE A 141 -25.88 0.95 -29.23
C PHE A 141 -25.07 0.73 -27.95
N GLU A 142 -24.12 1.63 -27.67
CA GLU A 142 -23.24 1.55 -26.50
C GLU A 142 -23.81 2.29 -25.28
N ASP A 143 -23.50 1.79 -24.08
CA ASP A 143 -23.80 2.46 -22.82
C ASP A 143 -23.04 3.79 -22.69
N HIS A 144 -23.66 4.80 -22.06
CA HIS A 144 -22.92 6.01 -21.68
C HIS A 144 -22.39 5.89 -20.26
N SER A 145 -21.08 6.02 -20.07
CA SER A 145 -20.43 5.88 -18.76
C SER A 145 -19.51 7.04 -18.39
N ARG A 146 -19.45 7.35 -17.09
CA ARG A 146 -18.45 8.24 -16.49
C ARG A 146 -17.92 7.64 -15.19
N ARG A 147 -16.76 8.10 -14.73
CA ARG A 147 -16.10 7.60 -13.52
C ARG A 147 -15.93 8.70 -12.50
N ILE A 148 -16.10 8.35 -11.23
CA ILE A 148 -15.83 9.21 -10.08
C ILE A 148 -14.85 8.51 -9.13
N THR A 149 -14.08 9.29 -8.40
CA THR A 149 -13.36 8.86 -7.19
C THR A 149 -13.57 9.92 -6.14
N HIS A 150 -14.03 9.54 -4.96
CA HIS A 150 -14.40 10.48 -3.91
C HIS A 150 -14.22 9.88 -2.50
N THR A 151 -14.07 10.76 -1.51
CA THR A 151 -14.08 10.39 -0.08
C THR A 151 -15.42 10.79 0.50
N PHE A 152 -16.32 9.81 0.69
CA PHE A 152 -17.65 10.03 1.25
C PHE A 152 -17.58 10.20 2.76
N TYR A 153 -18.34 11.15 3.30
CA TYR A 153 -18.43 11.42 4.74
C TYR A 153 -19.74 12.17 5.04
N PRO A 154 -20.20 12.35 6.30
CA PRO A 154 -21.54 12.88 6.59
C PRO A 154 -21.98 14.15 5.84
N LYS A 155 -21.06 15.10 5.61
CA LYS A 155 -21.38 16.36 4.91
C LYS A 155 -21.37 16.24 3.38
N GLU A 156 -20.59 15.31 2.84
CA GLU A 156 -20.53 14.98 1.42
C GLU A 156 -20.78 13.48 1.28
N ASN A 157 -22.02 13.10 1.61
CA ASN A 157 -22.44 11.69 1.59
C ASN A 157 -22.91 11.25 0.20
N ASP A 158 -23.01 12.17 -0.75
CA ASP A 158 -23.29 11.92 -2.15
C ASP A 158 -22.29 12.64 -3.06
N TRP A 159 -21.97 12.01 -4.19
CA TRP A 159 -21.06 12.58 -5.18
C TRP A 159 -21.40 12.09 -6.58
N GLY A 160 -21.26 12.96 -7.58
CA GLY A 160 -21.64 12.65 -8.95
C GLY A 160 -21.73 13.87 -9.84
N TYR A 161 -22.63 13.80 -10.83
CA TYR A 161 -22.76 14.83 -11.85
C TYR A 161 -24.15 15.46 -11.79
N SER A 162 -24.20 16.78 -11.61
CA SER A 162 -25.45 17.56 -11.70
C SER A 162 -26.03 17.58 -13.12
N GLN A 163 -25.19 17.36 -14.15
CA GLN A 163 -25.59 17.23 -15.55
C GLN A 163 -24.84 16.05 -16.16
N PHE A 164 -25.38 14.85 -15.98
CA PHE A 164 -24.82 13.64 -16.56
C PHE A 164 -25.10 13.60 -18.07
N LEU A 165 -26.39 13.60 -18.44
CA LEU A 165 -26.89 13.72 -19.81
C LEU A 165 -28.13 14.61 -19.84
N THR A 166 -28.43 15.23 -20.99
CA THR A 166 -29.67 16.01 -21.15
C THR A 166 -30.88 15.09 -21.26
N CYS A 167 -32.02 15.54 -20.73
CA CYS A 167 -33.28 14.85 -20.87
C CYS A 167 -33.64 14.65 -22.34
N ASP A 168 -33.46 15.66 -23.19
CA ASP A 168 -33.72 15.56 -24.64
C ASP A 168 -32.92 14.43 -25.32
N HIS A 169 -31.66 14.26 -24.92
CA HIS A 169 -30.81 13.20 -25.45
C HIS A 169 -31.25 11.82 -24.97
N LEU A 170 -31.61 11.69 -23.69
CA LEU A 170 -32.09 10.44 -23.10
C LEU A 170 -33.48 10.04 -23.60
N MET A 171 -34.36 11.00 -23.88
CA MET A 171 -35.72 10.76 -24.36
C MET A 171 -35.80 10.54 -25.86
N ASN A 172 -34.75 10.85 -26.64
CA ASN A 172 -34.74 10.59 -28.07
C ASN A 172 -34.63 9.06 -28.32
N PRO A 173 -35.66 8.41 -28.90
CA PRO A 173 -35.64 6.97 -29.15
C PRO A 173 -34.50 6.53 -30.07
N GLU A 174 -33.99 7.42 -30.94
CA GLU A 174 -32.86 7.13 -31.83
C GLU A 174 -31.53 6.91 -31.08
N ASN A 175 -31.42 7.35 -29.83
CA ASN A 175 -30.22 7.16 -29.01
C ASN A 175 -30.26 5.85 -28.19
N GLY A 176 -31.39 5.13 -28.18
CA GLY A 176 -31.53 3.80 -27.59
C GLY A 176 -31.58 3.72 -26.06
N PHE A 177 -31.45 4.83 -25.32
CA PHE A 177 -31.43 4.82 -23.85
C PHE A 177 -32.79 4.59 -23.19
N ILE A 178 -33.88 4.95 -23.87
CA ILE A 178 -35.24 4.88 -23.34
C ILE A 178 -36.05 3.76 -24.01
N LYS A 179 -36.77 2.99 -23.21
CA LYS A 179 -37.73 1.98 -23.66
C LYS A 179 -38.92 1.98 -22.72
N ASP A 180 -40.14 2.00 -23.26
CA ASP A 180 -41.39 2.03 -22.48
C ASP A 180 -41.40 3.14 -21.40
N ASP A 181 -40.97 4.35 -21.79
CA ASP A 181 -40.79 5.53 -20.91
C ASP A 181 -39.91 5.26 -19.66
N THR A 182 -38.97 4.32 -19.79
CA THR A 182 -38.09 3.88 -18.70
C THR A 182 -36.64 4.00 -19.13
N ILE A 183 -35.77 4.49 -18.25
CA ILE A 183 -34.31 4.43 -18.40
C ILE A 183 -33.70 3.57 -17.28
N ARG A 184 -32.56 2.92 -17.56
CA ARG A 184 -31.84 2.09 -16.60
C ARG A 184 -30.49 2.68 -16.25
N LEU A 185 -30.30 2.95 -14.96
CA LEU A 185 -29.05 3.43 -14.38
C LEU A 185 -28.33 2.28 -13.68
N VAL A 186 -27.01 2.22 -13.87
CA VAL A 186 -26.14 1.25 -13.20
C VAL A 186 -24.94 1.95 -12.61
N VAL A 187 -24.60 1.60 -11.38
CA VAL A 187 -23.35 2.02 -10.74
C VAL A 187 -22.59 0.80 -10.28
N HIS A 188 -21.36 0.64 -10.78
CA HIS A 188 -20.41 -0.29 -10.20
C HIS A 188 -19.47 0.49 -9.28
N VAL A 189 -19.47 0.17 -7.99
CA VAL A 189 -18.67 0.84 -6.95
C VAL A 189 -17.65 -0.13 -6.36
N SER A 190 -16.42 0.35 -6.17
CA SER A 190 -15.35 -0.32 -5.44
C SER A 190 -14.89 0.60 -4.30
N ALA A 191 -14.93 0.11 -3.07
CA ALA A 191 -14.72 0.91 -1.87
C ALA A 191 -13.58 0.37 -0.99
N ASP A 192 -12.79 1.32 -0.47
CA ASP A 192 -11.81 1.07 0.59
C ASP A 192 -12.53 0.81 1.92
N ALA A 193 -11.80 0.27 2.91
CA ALA A 193 -12.42 0.04 4.21
C ALA A 193 -12.80 1.37 4.88
N PRO A 194 -14.05 1.48 5.37
CA PRO A 194 -14.54 2.70 5.96
C PRO A 194 -14.00 2.91 7.38
N HIS A 195 -13.91 4.17 7.77
CA HIS A 195 -13.56 4.57 9.13
C HIS A 195 -14.82 4.95 9.91
N GLY A 196 -14.81 4.72 11.23
CA GLY A 196 -15.88 5.19 12.13
C GLY A 196 -17.16 4.34 12.11
N VAL A 197 -17.14 3.21 11.40
CA VAL A 197 -18.15 2.16 11.45
C VAL A 197 -17.58 0.90 12.08
N GLN A 198 -18.43 0.02 12.61
CA GLN A 198 -18.00 -1.26 13.19
C GLN A 198 -17.37 -2.14 12.10
N TRP A 199 -16.04 -2.18 12.05
CA TRP A 199 -15.25 -3.04 11.17
C TRP A 199 -14.46 -4.04 12.01
N ASP A 200 -14.87 -5.31 11.99
CA ASP A 200 -14.15 -6.38 12.69
C ASP A 200 -12.94 -6.85 11.88
N SER A 201 -11.82 -6.17 12.07
CA SER A 201 -10.58 -6.48 11.35
C SER A 201 -10.09 -7.89 11.61
N LYS A 202 -10.28 -8.41 12.82
CA LYS A 202 -9.78 -9.74 13.16
C LYS A 202 -10.54 -10.81 12.39
N LYS A 203 -11.86 -10.67 12.31
CA LYS A 203 -12.71 -11.58 11.54
C LYS A 203 -12.35 -11.58 10.05
N HIS A 204 -12.11 -10.41 9.46
CA HIS A 204 -11.87 -10.30 8.02
C HIS A 204 -10.42 -10.56 7.61
N THR A 205 -9.46 -10.26 8.49
CA THR A 205 -8.02 -10.23 8.13
C THR A 205 -7.15 -11.18 8.96
N GLY A 206 -7.65 -11.65 10.10
CA GLY A 206 -6.87 -12.37 11.10
C GLY A 206 -6.05 -11.45 12.02
N TYR A 207 -6.01 -10.15 11.77
CA TYR A 207 -5.20 -9.19 12.51
C TYR A 207 -6.03 -7.98 12.98
N ILE A 208 -5.47 -7.20 13.90
CA ILE A 208 -6.09 -5.98 14.44
C ILE A 208 -5.16 -4.77 14.30
N GLY A 209 -5.76 -3.57 14.25
CA GLY A 209 -5.02 -2.33 14.10
C GLY A 209 -4.70 -1.61 15.41
N LEU A 210 -4.16 -0.40 15.28
CA LEU A 210 -3.73 0.45 16.39
C LEU A 210 -4.58 1.71 16.46
N LYS A 211 -4.95 2.10 17.68
CA LYS A 211 -5.68 3.34 17.91
C LYS A 211 -4.85 4.54 17.54
N ASN A 212 -5.38 5.35 16.64
CA ASN A 212 -4.76 6.61 16.28
C ASN A 212 -5.08 7.66 17.35
N GLN A 213 -4.05 8.36 17.83
CA GLN A 213 -4.17 9.38 18.89
C GLN A 213 -4.29 10.81 18.32
N GLY A 214 -4.59 10.97 17.03
CA GLY A 214 -4.59 12.23 16.30
C GLY A 214 -3.59 12.19 15.13
N ALA A 215 -2.31 12.37 15.44
CA ALA A 215 -1.23 12.46 14.45
C ALA A 215 -0.21 11.29 14.51
N THR A 216 -0.48 10.25 15.30
CA THR A 216 0.44 9.12 15.50
C THR A 216 0.40 8.05 14.39
N CYS A 217 -0.06 8.40 13.18
CA CYS A 217 -0.20 7.42 12.09
C CYS A 217 1.15 6.86 11.61
N TYR A 218 2.22 7.67 11.63
CA TYR A 218 3.58 7.21 11.32
C TYR A 218 4.03 6.17 12.34
N MET A 219 3.88 6.46 13.65
CA MET A 219 4.25 5.56 14.73
C MET A 219 3.46 4.25 14.65
N ASN A 220 2.15 4.31 14.39
CA ASN A 220 1.33 3.10 14.22
C ASN A 220 1.83 2.23 13.05
N SER A 221 2.22 2.86 11.94
CA SER A 221 2.77 2.18 10.76
C SER A 221 4.08 1.46 11.07
N ILE A 222 4.97 2.11 11.83
CA ILE A 222 6.23 1.53 12.28
C ILE A 222 5.96 0.38 13.26
N LEU A 223 5.09 0.58 14.25
CA LEU A 223 4.76 -0.45 15.26
C LEU A 223 4.21 -1.73 14.65
N GLN A 224 3.33 -1.62 13.65
CA GLN A 224 2.86 -2.79 12.91
C GLN A 224 4.02 -3.48 12.18
N THR A 225 4.88 -2.71 11.51
CA THR A 225 6.06 -3.26 10.82
C THR A 225 6.99 -4.02 11.77
N LEU A 226 7.26 -3.44 12.95
CA LEU A 226 8.09 -4.07 13.98
C LEU A 226 7.40 -5.32 14.57
N TYR A 227 6.08 -5.27 14.79
CA TYR A 227 5.30 -6.41 15.29
C TYR A 227 5.30 -7.61 14.32
N PHE A 228 5.19 -7.35 13.02
CA PHE A 228 5.21 -8.38 11.99
C PHE A 228 6.62 -8.92 11.69
N THR A 229 7.66 -8.22 12.14
CA THR A 229 9.03 -8.75 12.18
C THR A 229 9.15 -9.78 13.30
N THR A 230 8.82 -11.05 13.01
CA THR A 230 8.66 -12.10 14.03
C THR A 230 9.88 -12.28 14.95
N LYS A 231 11.11 -12.20 14.42
CA LYS A 231 12.33 -12.26 15.25
C LYS A 231 12.40 -11.09 16.24
N LEU A 232 12.07 -9.88 15.79
CA LEU A 232 12.02 -8.71 16.66
C LEU A 232 10.93 -8.88 17.71
N ARG A 233 9.71 -9.28 17.33
CA ARG A 233 8.62 -9.52 18.28
C ARG A 233 9.03 -10.50 19.39
N ASN A 234 9.69 -11.60 19.03
CA ASN A 234 10.19 -12.56 20.01
C ASN A 234 11.29 -11.97 20.91
N ALA A 235 12.21 -11.18 20.34
CA ALA A 235 13.23 -10.47 21.11
C ALA A 235 12.60 -9.47 22.11
N VAL A 236 11.57 -8.73 21.68
CA VAL A 236 10.82 -7.81 22.53
C VAL A 236 10.17 -8.52 23.71
N TYR A 237 9.56 -9.68 23.50
CA TYR A 237 9.03 -10.49 24.60
C TYR A 237 10.09 -11.02 25.56
N GLY A 238 11.35 -11.14 25.11
CA GLY A 238 12.49 -11.54 25.93
C GLY A 238 13.19 -10.40 26.68
N MET A 239 12.83 -9.14 26.43
CA MET A 239 13.49 -7.99 27.06
C MET A 239 13.29 -8.00 28.58
N PRO A 240 14.36 -7.78 29.37
CA PRO A 240 14.24 -7.67 30.82
C PRO A 240 13.45 -6.42 31.19
N VAL A 241 12.34 -6.60 31.88
CA VAL A 241 11.57 -5.47 32.40
C VAL A 241 12.19 -5.05 33.74
N ALA A 242 12.91 -3.93 33.74
CA ALA A 242 13.41 -3.31 34.96
C ALA A 242 12.26 -3.06 35.97
N GLN A 243 12.54 -3.15 37.26
CA GLN A 243 11.57 -2.91 38.35
C GLN A 243 11.15 -1.43 38.50
N ASP A 244 11.59 -0.56 37.59
CA ASP A 244 11.29 0.86 37.58
C ASP A 244 9.80 1.13 37.29
N ASP A 245 9.41 2.41 37.40
CA ASP A 245 8.05 2.88 37.17
C ASP A 245 7.44 2.28 35.88
N PRO A 246 6.37 1.46 35.98
CA PRO A 246 5.72 0.84 34.82
C PRO A 246 5.18 1.82 33.78
N GLU A 247 5.14 3.12 34.07
CA GLU A 247 4.74 4.18 33.15
C GLU A 247 5.87 4.76 32.30
N SER A 248 7.14 4.66 32.75
CA SER A 248 8.31 5.15 32.01
C SER A 248 9.08 4.04 31.28
N ASN A 249 8.76 2.78 31.56
CA ASN A 249 9.45 1.64 30.95
C ASN A 249 8.98 1.36 29.51
N VAL A 250 9.81 1.74 28.53
CA VAL A 250 9.56 1.55 27.09
C VAL A 250 9.46 0.08 26.70
N ALA A 251 10.33 -0.78 27.23
CA ALA A 251 10.33 -2.21 26.92
C ALA A 251 8.99 -2.85 27.35
N LEU A 252 8.53 -2.55 28.57
CA LEU A 252 7.22 -3.00 29.07
C LEU A 252 6.06 -2.44 28.25
N ALA A 253 6.12 -1.18 27.84
CA ALA A 253 5.08 -0.58 27.01
C ALA A 253 5.02 -1.23 25.62
N MET A 254 6.17 -1.53 25.01
CA MET A 254 6.26 -2.21 23.72
C MET A 254 5.77 -3.66 23.80
N GLN A 255 6.16 -4.40 24.86
CA GLN A 255 5.66 -5.74 25.15
C GLN A 255 4.13 -5.77 25.28
N ARG A 256 3.52 -4.80 25.99
CA ARG A 256 2.06 -4.68 26.11
C ARG A 256 1.39 -4.47 24.76
N VAL A 257 1.92 -3.57 23.93
CA VAL A 257 1.36 -3.31 22.58
C VAL A 257 1.43 -4.58 21.73
N PHE A 258 2.55 -5.29 21.72
CA PHE A 258 2.71 -6.53 20.94
C PHE A 258 1.82 -7.66 21.46
N TYR A 259 1.73 -7.80 22.79
CA TYR A 259 0.85 -8.77 23.41
C TYR A 259 -0.61 -8.52 23.03
N ASP A 260 -1.07 -7.27 23.13
CA ASP A 260 -2.43 -6.89 22.79
C ASP A 260 -2.69 -7.09 21.28
N LEU A 261 -1.75 -6.74 20.40
CA LEU A 261 -1.85 -6.95 18.94
C LEU A 261 -2.04 -8.44 18.59
N GLN A 262 -1.47 -9.33 19.41
CA GLN A 262 -1.55 -10.78 19.20
C GLN A 262 -2.84 -11.40 19.77
N HIS A 263 -3.36 -10.89 20.90
CA HIS A 263 -4.43 -11.56 21.65
C HIS A 263 -5.77 -10.83 21.63
N SER A 264 -5.78 -9.50 21.50
CA SER A 264 -7.01 -8.70 21.52
C SER A 264 -7.88 -8.96 20.28
N ASP A 265 -9.18 -8.71 20.41
CA ASP A 265 -10.15 -8.64 19.32
C ASP A 265 -10.50 -7.19 18.94
N ARG A 266 -9.87 -6.21 19.61
CA ARG A 266 -10.15 -4.77 19.46
C ARG A 266 -8.87 -3.99 19.18
N PRO A 267 -8.95 -2.83 18.48
CA PRO A 267 -7.79 -1.98 18.23
C PRO A 267 -7.01 -1.62 19.49
N VAL A 268 -5.68 -1.73 19.40
CA VAL A 268 -4.77 -1.57 20.55
C VAL A 268 -4.44 -0.10 20.78
N GLY A 269 -4.50 0.36 22.03
CA GLY A 269 -4.12 1.73 22.39
C GLY A 269 -2.62 1.90 22.58
N THR A 270 -2.03 2.94 22.00
CA THR A 270 -0.58 3.22 22.11
C THR A 270 -0.21 4.28 23.17
N LYS A 271 -1.17 4.70 24.01
CA LYS A 271 -0.99 5.81 24.97
C LYS A 271 0.12 5.59 26.00
N LYS A 272 0.24 4.36 26.51
CA LYS A 272 1.30 4.03 27.48
C LYS A 272 2.69 4.04 26.85
N LEU A 273 2.77 3.69 25.57
CA LEU A 273 4.02 3.70 24.82
C LEU A 273 4.48 5.13 24.54
N THR A 274 3.59 6.00 24.06
CA THR A 274 3.94 7.43 23.84
C THR A 274 4.36 8.10 25.14
N LYS A 275 3.67 7.82 26.25
CA LYS A 275 4.05 8.31 27.58
C LYS A 275 5.43 7.81 28.02
N SER A 276 5.78 6.55 27.71
CA SER A 276 7.09 5.99 28.08
C SER A 276 8.26 6.63 27.32
N PHE A 277 8.03 7.23 26.14
CA PHE A 277 9.05 8.03 25.45
C PHE A 277 9.27 9.41 26.07
N GLY A 278 8.48 9.78 27.08
CA GLY A 278 8.48 11.13 27.63
C GLY A 278 7.78 12.15 26.73
N TRP A 279 7.11 11.70 25.66
CA TRP A 279 6.41 12.60 24.74
C TRP A 279 5.23 13.26 25.43
N ASP A 280 5.19 14.58 25.43
CA ASP A 280 4.00 15.30 25.85
C ASP A 280 2.89 15.22 24.79
N SER A 281 1.70 15.74 25.13
CA SER A 281 0.56 15.72 24.21
C SER A 281 0.82 16.51 22.92
N LEU A 282 1.77 17.46 22.89
CA LEU A 282 2.14 18.26 21.72
C LEU A 282 3.18 17.55 20.84
N GLU A 283 4.18 16.91 21.46
CA GLU A 283 5.23 16.13 20.80
C GLU A 283 4.69 14.89 20.10
N THR A 284 3.55 14.36 20.59
CA THR A 284 2.77 13.30 19.92
C THR A 284 2.22 13.74 18.54
N PHE A 285 2.18 15.06 18.27
CA PHE A 285 1.81 15.62 16.96
C PHE A 285 3.00 15.91 16.04
N MET A 286 4.23 15.78 16.53
CA MET A 286 5.44 15.89 15.70
C MET A 286 5.77 14.53 15.06
N GLN A 287 6.16 14.57 13.78
CA GLN A 287 6.63 13.38 13.08
C GLN A 287 8.09 13.14 13.48
N HIS A 288 8.31 12.15 14.35
CA HIS A 288 9.65 11.75 14.80
C HIS A 288 10.24 10.70 13.85
N ASP A 289 11.57 10.67 13.75
CA ASP A 289 12.27 9.74 12.89
C ASP A 289 12.13 8.30 13.42
N VAL A 290 12.03 7.32 12.50
CA VAL A 290 11.96 5.88 12.79
C VAL A 290 13.13 5.43 13.68
N GLN A 291 14.26 6.14 13.58
CA GLN A 291 15.47 5.88 14.33
C GLN A 291 15.30 5.97 15.86
N GLU A 292 14.41 6.81 16.38
CA GLU A 292 14.22 6.95 17.84
C GLU A 292 13.63 5.69 18.46
N LEU A 293 12.74 5.01 17.74
CA LEU A 293 12.08 3.77 18.19
C LEU A 293 13.00 2.54 18.11
N CYS A 294 14.05 2.58 17.27
CA CYS A 294 14.96 1.44 17.06
C CYS A 294 16.10 1.37 18.08
N ARG A 295 16.29 2.38 18.93
CA ARG A 295 17.40 2.46 19.91
C ARG A 295 17.10 1.81 21.27
N VAL A 296 16.02 1.04 21.39
CA VAL A 296 15.41 0.68 22.68
C VAL A 296 16.21 -0.35 23.51
N GLU A 297 17.03 -1.24 22.95
CA GLU A 297 17.96 -2.13 23.70
C GLU A 297 18.97 -2.83 22.78
N ASP A 298 20.13 -3.29 23.29
CA ASP A 298 21.25 -3.94 22.57
C ASP A 298 20.91 -5.17 21.69
N THR A 299 19.77 -5.83 21.93
CA THR A 299 19.30 -6.95 21.10
C THR A 299 18.71 -6.49 19.76
N ILE A 300 18.12 -5.28 19.73
CA ILE A 300 17.52 -4.67 18.54
C ILE A 300 18.60 -4.26 17.52
N PRO A 301 19.73 -3.64 17.92
CA PRO A 301 20.83 -3.29 17.04
C PRO A 301 21.24 -4.42 16.11
N ASN A 302 21.47 -5.64 16.60
CA ASN A 302 22.00 -6.71 15.75
C ASN A 302 21.08 -7.13 14.59
N LEU A 303 19.77 -6.85 14.68
CA LEU A 303 18.83 -7.18 13.61
C LEU A 303 18.83 -6.15 12.47
N PHE A 304 19.13 -4.88 12.80
CA PHE A 304 19.07 -3.73 11.89
C PHE A 304 20.46 -3.15 11.56
N ARG A 305 21.51 -3.57 12.26
CA ARG A 305 22.87 -3.04 12.14
C ARG A 305 23.59 -3.63 10.94
N GLY A 306 23.87 -2.79 9.95
CA GLY A 306 24.89 -3.03 8.93
C GLY A 306 26.19 -2.28 9.24
N VAL A 307 27.19 -2.49 8.39
CA VAL A 307 28.48 -1.78 8.46
C VAL A 307 28.80 -1.23 7.07
N MET A 308 29.17 0.04 7.03
CA MET A 308 29.67 0.71 5.81
C MET A 308 31.06 1.28 6.07
N LYS A 309 31.86 1.39 5.01
CA LYS A 309 33.20 1.95 5.02
C LYS A 309 33.20 3.23 4.18
N SER A 310 33.42 4.36 4.84
CA SER A 310 33.76 5.61 4.16
C SER A 310 35.27 5.67 3.91
N TYR A 311 35.68 6.13 2.74
CA TYR A 311 37.09 6.28 2.40
C TYR A 311 37.35 7.59 1.67
N ILE A 312 38.57 8.10 1.83
CA ILE A 312 39.13 9.23 1.11
C ILE A 312 40.53 8.82 0.65
N ARG A 313 40.73 8.78 -0.66
CA ARG A 313 42.01 8.42 -1.29
C ARG A 313 42.57 9.61 -2.06
N CYS A 314 43.74 10.10 -1.67
CA CYS A 314 44.40 11.17 -2.42
C CYS A 314 44.87 10.66 -3.79
N THR A 315 44.74 11.47 -4.84
CA THR A 315 45.11 11.05 -6.21
C THR A 315 46.59 11.29 -6.51
N ASN A 316 47.21 12.26 -5.84
CA ASN A 316 48.58 12.73 -6.14
C ASN A 316 49.62 12.25 -5.12
N VAL A 317 49.17 11.72 -3.99
CA VAL A 317 50.02 11.19 -2.91
C VAL A 317 49.47 9.85 -2.47
N ASN A 318 50.34 8.94 -2.03
CA ASN A 318 49.93 7.62 -1.55
C ASN A 318 49.39 7.71 -0.11
N PHE A 319 48.21 8.31 0.03
CA PHE A 319 47.50 8.49 1.29
C PHE A 319 46.03 8.07 1.11
N GLU A 320 45.57 7.18 1.98
CA GLU A 320 44.17 6.76 2.08
C GLU A 320 43.75 6.80 3.55
N SER A 321 42.65 7.49 3.84
CA SER A 321 41.95 7.44 5.12
C SER A 321 40.67 6.64 4.91
N SER A 322 40.37 5.72 5.83
CA SER A 322 39.08 5.02 5.80
C SER A 322 38.56 4.77 7.20
N LYS A 323 37.22 4.77 7.33
CA LYS A 323 36.53 4.59 8.60
C LYS A 323 35.30 3.72 8.39
N GLU A 324 35.20 2.67 9.19
CA GLU A 324 34.00 1.83 9.26
C GLU A 324 33.02 2.40 10.29
N GLU A 325 31.76 2.51 9.89
CA GLU A 325 30.69 3.05 10.71
C GLU A 325 29.45 2.15 10.61
N PRO A 326 28.77 1.89 11.74
CA PRO A 326 27.51 1.15 11.71
C PRO A 326 26.38 2.00 11.14
N PHE A 327 25.44 1.38 10.45
CA PHE A 327 24.17 2.00 10.04
C PHE A 327 22.98 1.14 10.45
N TYR A 328 21.82 1.77 10.65
CA TYR A 328 20.56 1.10 11.00
C TYR A 328 19.47 1.27 9.93
N ASP A 329 19.67 2.24 9.05
CA ASP A 329 18.85 2.56 7.88
C ASP A 329 19.75 3.15 6.80
N ILE A 330 19.24 3.13 5.56
CA ILE A 330 19.90 3.74 4.41
C ILE A 330 18.96 4.77 3.81
N GLN A 331 19.42 6.02 3.78
CA GLN A 331 18.70 7.14 3.19
C GLN A 331 19.05 7.24 1.70
N LEU A 332 18.08 6.95 0.84
CA LEU A 332 18.26 6.93 -0.61
C LEU A 332 17.71 8.21 -1.23
N ASN A 333 18.57 8.91 -1.96
CA ASN A 333 18.13 10.01 -2.82
C ASN A 333 17.33 9.45 -4.00
N ILE A 334 16.21 10.09 -4.31
CA ILE A 334 15.30 9.64 -5.37
C ILE A 334 15.14 10.65 -6.50
N LYS A 335 15.60 11.90 -6.31
CA LYS A 335 15.39 12.97 -7.30
C LYS A 335 16.14 12.62 -8.59
N GLY A 336 15.42 12.52 -9.69
CA GLY A 336 15.99 12.12 -10.99
C GLY A 336 16.35 10.63 -11.09
N LYS A 337 15.92 9.78 -10.16
CA LYS A 337 16.12 8.32 -10.20
C LYS A 337 14.78 7.62 -10.42
N SER A 338 14.79 6.53 -11.16
CA SER A 338 13.59 5.76 -11.48
C SER A 338 13.37 4.55 -10.56
N ASN A 339 14.40 4.06 -9.88
CA ASN A 339 14.33 2.86 -9.06
C ASN A 339 15.41 2.78 -7.97
N ILE A 340 15.24 1.85 -7.02
CA ILE A 340 16.17 1.60 -5.89
C ILE A 340 17.62 1.37 -6.35
N MET A 341 17.86 0.58 -7.39
CA MET A 341 19.22 0.25 -7.82
C MET A 341 19.97 1.50 -8.30
N GLN A 342 19.30 2.40 -9.02
CA GLN A 342 19.89 3.68 -9.44
C GLN A 342 20.26 4.57 -8.24
N SER A 343 19.46 4.56 -7.18
CA SER A 343 19.78 5.27 -5.94
C SER A 343 20.96 4.65 -5.20
N PHE A 344 21.09 3.31 -5.17
CA PHE A 344 22.27 2.66 -4.60
C PHE A 344 23.54 2.94 -5.40
N HIS A 345 23.49 2.91 -6.74
CA HIS A 345 24.64 3.29 -7.57
C HIS A 345 25.07 4.73 -7.34
N GLU A 346 24.13 5.66 -7.16
CA GLU A 346 24.44 7.04 -6.74
C GLU A 346 25.05 7.08 -5.34
N TYR A 347 24.52 6.29 -4.40
CA TYR A 347 25.00 6.25 -3.02
C TYR A 347 26.47 5.82 -2.92
N VAL A 348 26.90 4.86 -3.74
CA VAL A 348 28.30 4.39 -3.79
C VAL A 348 29.15 5.12 -4.82
N GLN A 349 28.61 6.12 -5.51
CA GLN A 349 29.34 6.88 -6.52
C GLN A 349 30.50 7.65 -5.90
N VAL A 350 31.67 7.54 -6.51
CA VAL A 350 32.87 8.26 -6.05
C VAL A 350 32.72 9.75 -6.34
N GLU A 351 32.85 10.55 -5.29
CA GLU A 351 32.89 12.01 -5.34
C GLU A 351 34.35 12.48 -5.46
N ARG A 352 34.61 13.38 -6.41
CA ARG A 352 35.94 13.97 -6.58
C ARG A 352 36.05 15.26 -5.78
N LEU A 353 37.01 15.30 -4.87
CA LEU A 353 37.39 16.45 -4.08
C LEU A 353 38.52 17.20 -4.80
N ASP A 354 38.20 18.29 -5.50
CA ASP A 354 39.15 19.12 -6.23
C ASP A 354 38.86 20.62 -6.06
N GLY A 355 39.65 21.47 -6.76
CA GLY A 355 39.47 22.92 -6.72
C GLY A 355 39.58 23.51 -5.31
N GLU A 356 38.51 24.15 -4.86
CA GLU A 356 38.35 24.72 -3.50
C GLU A 356 37.95 23.66 -2.46
N ASN A 357 37.44 22.50 -2.89
CA ASN A 357 36.97 21.40 -2.04
C ASN A 357 38.04 20.32 -1.81
N LYS A 358 39.33 20.68 -1.86
CA LYS A 358 40.43 19.74 -1.62
C LYS A 358 40.39 19.20 -0.19
N TYR A 359 40.83 17.95 -0.04
CA TYR A 359 40.91 17.28 1.24
C TYR A 359 42.19 17.68 2.00
N ASP A 360 42.07 17.98 3.29
CA ASP A 360 43.23 18.19 4.15
C ASP A 360 43.80 16.84 4.60
N ALA A 361 44.92 16.44 3.98
CA ALA A 361 45.61 15.20 4.26
C ALA A 361 46.67 15.33 5.37
N GLY A 362 46.56 16.35 6.25
CA GLY A 362 47.46 16.56 7.38
C GLY A 362 48.87 16.91 6.91
N ASP A 363 49.82 16.00 7.06
CA ASP A 363 51.23 16.21 6.68
C ASP A 363 51.42 16.50 5.18
N TYR A 364 50.46 16.07 4.34
CA TYR A 364 50.48 16.33 2.89
C TYR A 364 49.71 17.61 2.48
N GLY A 365 49.10 18.32 3.44
CA GLY A 365 48.29 19.51 3.21
C GLY A 365 47.07 19.26 2.33
N MET A 366 46.59 20.30 1.65
CA MET A 366 45.40 20.25 0.80
C MET A 366 45.66 19.48 -0.51
N GLN A 367 45.05 18.30 -0.64
CA GLN A 367 45.23 17.39 -1.77
C GLN A 367 43.92 17.15 -2.52
N PRO A 368 43.96 16.98 -3.86
CA PRO A 368 42.84 16.38 -4.57
C PRO A 368 42.67 14.92 -4.14
N ALA A 369 41.42 14.51 -3.95
CA ALA A 369 41.10 13.18 -3.45
C ALA A 369 39.80 12.63 -4.04
N GLU A 370 39.62 11.33 -3.92
CA GLU A 370 38.40 10.60 -4.21
C GLU A 370 37.75 10.18 -2.90
N LYS A 371 36.54 10.63 -2.65
CA LYS A 371 35.73 10.25 -1.50
C LYS A 371 34.66 9.27 -1.96
N GLY A 372 34.46 8.20 -1.20
CA GLY A 372 33.42 7.23 -1.51
C GLY A 372 32.94 6.48 -0.28
N VAL A 373 31.87 5.72 -0.48
CA VAL A 373 31.28 4.83 0.52
C VAL A 373 31.13 3.44 -0.10
N LYS A 374 31.44 2.40 0.66
CA LYS A 374 31.18 1.00 0.31
C LYS A 374 30.45 0.31 1.45
N PHE A 375 29.63 -0.68 1.13
CA PHE A 375 29.02 -1.53 2.15
C PHE A 375 29.97 -2.68 2.50
N VAL A 376 30.14 -2.93 3.79
CA VAL A 376 30.92 -4.07 4.31
C VAL A 376 29.98 -5.23 4.60
N SER A 377 28.81 -4.95 5.18
CA SER A 377 27.77 -5.95 5.44
C SER A 377 26.40 -5.28 5.56
N PHE A 378 25.35 -5.93 5.07
CA PHE A 378 23.97 -5.50 5.28
C PHE A 378 23.28 -6.28 6.42
N PRO A 379 22.30 -5.66 7.12
CA PRO A 379 21.59 -6.30 8.23
C PRO A 379 20.57 -7.35 7.76
N PRO A 380 20.17 -8.30 8.61
CA PRO A 380 19.07 -9.24 8.29
C PRO A 380 17.74 -8.56 7.96
N VAL A 381 17.44 -7.44 8.64
CA VAL A 381 16.30 -6.58 8.35
C VAL A 381 16.81 -5.22 7.92
N LEU A 382 16.58 -4.88 6.66
CA LEU A 382 17.08 -3.66 6.04
C LEU A 382 15.98 -2.62 5.95
N HIS A 383 16.25 -1.43 6.50
CA HIS A 383 15.39 -0.25 6.40
C HIS A 383 15.93 0.69 5.32
N LEU A 384 15.15 0.91 4.27
CA LEU A 384 15.46 1.88 3.22
C LEU A 384 14.50 3.06 3.34
N GLN A 385 15.02 4.24 3.67
CA GLN A 385 14.27 5.48 3.73
C GLN A 385 14.43 6.23 2.40
N LEU A 386 13.34 6.39 1.65
CA LEU A 386 13.36 7.21 0.45
C LEU A 386 13.24 8.69 0.80
N MET A 387 14.25 9.49 0.42
CA MET A 387 14.33 10.92 0.71
C MET A 387 13.39 11.74 -0.17
N ARG A 388 12.09 11.62 0.08
CA ARG A 388 11.02 12.32 -0.66
C ARG A 388 10.74 13.73 -0.17
N PHE A 389 11.14 14.09 1.03
CA PHE A 389 11.08 15.48 1.47
C PHE A 389 12.46 16.11 1.29
N GLN A 390 12.52 17.16 0.49
CA GLN A 390 13.75 17.91 0.24
C GLN A 390 13.44 19.40 0.21
N TYR A 391 14.40 20.22 0.61
CA TYR A 391 14.31 21.66 0.49
C TYR A 391 14.47 22.07 -0.98
N ASP A 392 13.51 22.82 -1.52
CA ASP A 392 13.61 23.44 -2.84
C ASP A 392 14.01 24.90 -2.70
N ALA A 393 15.26 25.21 -3.07
CA ALA A 393 15.82 26.55 -2.97
C ALA A 393 15.09 27.59 -3.84
N ASN A 394 14.40 27.19 -4.91
CA ASN A 394 13.64 28.13 -5.74
C ASN A 394 12.32 28.53 -5.08
N LEU A 395 11.72 27.61 -4.32
CA LEU A 395 10.44 27.81 -3.63
C LEU A 395 10.61 28.26 -2.18
N ASP A 396 11.85 28.24 -1.67
CA ASP A 396 12.21 28.49 -0.27
C ASP A 396 11.35 27.68 0.71
N ALA A 397 11.12 26.41 0.37
CA ALA A 397 10.22 25.54 1.12
C ALA A 397 10.63 24.07 1.02
N ASN A 398 10.28 23.28 2.04
CA ASN A 398 10.35 21.84 1.96
C ASN A 398 9.22 21.31 1.08
N VAL A 399 9.58 20.56 0.04
CA VAL A 399 8.63 19.99 -0.91
C VAL A 399 8.69 18.48 -0.88
N LYS A 400 7.54 17.87 -1.17
CA LYS A 400 7.43 16.42 -1.36
C LYS A 400 7.67 16.08 -2.84
N ILE A 401 8.68 15.27 -3.11
CA ILE A 401 8.98 14.71 -4.42
C ILE A 401 7.98 13.59 -4.69
N ASN A 402 7.08 13.85 -5.64
CA ASN A 402 5.99 12.93 -5.97
C ASN A 402 6.28 12.03 -7.18
N ASP A 403 7.50 12.10 -7.71
CA ASP A 403 7.91 11.38 -8.92
C ASP A 403 7.80 9.86 -8.75
N LYS A 404 7.49 9.17 -9.86
CA LYS A 404 7.41 7.71 -9.92
C LYS A 404 8.79 7.12 -9.58
N PHE A 405 8.82 6.21 -8.62
CA PHE A 405 10.02 5.51 -8.20
C PHE A 405 9.68 4.06 -7.88
N ALA A 406 10.36 3.12 -8.52
CA ALA A 406 10.07 1.70 -8.41
C ALA A 406 10.98 1.00 -7.40
N PHE A 407 10.40 0.04 -6.68
CA PHE A 407 11.11 -0.87 -5.78
C PHE A 407 10.64 -2.31 -6.07
N PRO A 408 11.55 -3.29 -6.16
CA PRO A 408 11.19 -4.66 -6.52
C PRO A 408 10.74 -5.47 -5.30
N ASP A 409 9.96 -6.53 -5.54
CA ASP A 409 9.59 -7.51 -4.51
C ASP A 409 10.81 -8.28 -3.97
N LYS A 410 11.82 -8.50 -4.82
CA LYS A 410 13.12 -9.07 -4.46
C LYS A 410 14.24 -8.11 -4.85
N LEU A 411 15.12 -7.81 -3.91
CA LEU A 411 16.24 -6.88 -4.08
C LEU A 411 17.57 -7.59 -3.83
N CYS A 412 18.41 -7.68 -4.86
CA CYS A 412 19.77 -8.21 -4.73
C CYS A 412 20.75 -7.05 -4.54
N LEU A 413 21.44 -7.02 -3.40
CA LEU A 413 22.42 -5.98 -3.05
C LEU A 413 23.88 -6.48 -3.10
N ASN A 414 24.09 -7.69 -3.61
CA ASN A 414 25.41 -8.34 -3.65
C ASN A 414 26.47 -7.50 -4.39
N GLU A 415 26.08 -6.71 -5.39
CA GLU A 415 27.02 -5.88 -6.14
C GLU A 415 27.62 -4.70 -5.35
N PHE A 416 27.02 -4.35 -4.22
CA PHE A 416 27.44 -3.21 -3.40
C PHE A 416 28.34 -3.58 -2.21
N VAL A 417 28.62 -4.88 -2.03
CA VAL A 417 29.45 -5.40 -0.93
C VAL A 417 30.75 -6.01 -1.46
N GLU A 418 31.87 -5.71 -0.81
CA GLU A 418 33.16 -6.33 -1.13
C GLU A 418 33.35 -7.61 -0.27
N GLY A 419 33.11 -8.80 -0.83
CA GLY A 419 33.31 -10.07 -0.12
C GLY A 419 32.84 -11.32 -0.90
N ASN A 420 33.34 -12.51 -0.52
CA ASN A 420 33.13 -13.78 -1.24
C ASN A 420 32.27 -14.80 -0.45
N GLY A 421 30.99 -14.53 -0.15
CA GLY A 421 30.14 -15.66 0.28
C GLY A 421 28.76 -15.43 0.91
N GLU A 422 28.38 -14.23 1.34
CA GLU A 422 27.03 -13.99 1.86
C GLU A 422 26.08 -13.54 0.75
N ASP A 423 24.86 -14.09 0.74
CA ASP A 423 23.81 -13.67 -0.19
C ASP A 423 22.97 -12.56 0.45
N TYR A 424 23.11 -11.33 -0.05
CA TYR A 424 22.33 -10.15 0.30
C TYR A 424 21.12 -9.97 -0.64
N THR A 425 20.35 -11.05 -0.81
CA THR A 425 19.07 -11.02 -1.51
C THR A 425 17.93 -10.87 -0.52
N TYR A 426 17.23 -9.75 -0.61
CA TYR A 426 16.13 -9.38 0.27
C TYR A 426 14.76 -9.58 -0.37
N SER A 427 13.76 -9.89 0.45
CA SER A 427 12.35 -9.88 0.08
C SER A 427 11.61 -8.72 0.73
N LEU A 428 10.77 -8.04 -0.05
CA LEU A 428 9.95 -6.90 0.39
C LEU A 428 8.95 -7.34 1.47
N HIS A 429 9.15 -6.86 2.68
CA HIS A 429 8.33 -7.20 3.84
C HIS A 429 7.27 -6.15 4.14
N ALA A 430 7.66 -4.87 4.17
CA ALA A 430 6.71 -3.79 4.44
C ALA A 430 7.02 -2.55 3.60
N VAL A 431 5.96 -1.81 3.28
CA VAL A 431 6.02 -0.51 2.60
C VAL A 431 5.19 0.48 3.39
N LEU A 432 5.87 1.43 4.02
CA LEU A 432 5.23 2.58 4.62
C LEU A 432 4.88 3.58 3.51
N VAL A 433 3.71 4.21 3.62
CA VAL A 433 3.13 5.08 2.59
C VAL A 433 2.59 6.32 3.26
N HIS A 434 2.85 7.48 2.67
CA HIS A 434 2.42 8.76 3.20
C HIS A 434 1.61 9.53 2.15
N SER A 435 0.31 9.68 2.38
CA SER A 435 -0.55 10.54 1.58
C SER A 435 -0.49 11.99 2.09
N GLY A 436 -0.65 12.98 1.22
CA GLY A 436 -0.54 14.41 1.60
C GLY A 436 0.84 15.01 1.31
N ASP A 437 1.10 16.18 1.89
CA ASP A 437 2.27 17.02 1.65
C ASP A 437 3.14 17.17 2.91
N PHE A 438 4.08 18.12 2.90
CA PHE A 438 4.96 18.38 4.05
C PHE A 438 4.22 18.88 5.30
N HIS A 439 3.17 19.69 5.13
CA HIS A 439 2.46 20.34 6.25
C HIS A 439 1.41 19.42 6.88
N GLY A 440 0.95 18.43 6.15
CA GLY A 440 -0.04 17.49 6.65
C GLY A 440 -0.24 16.29 5.74
N GLY A 441 -0.43 15.14 6.37
CA GLY A 441 -0.66 13.92 5.65
C GLY A 441 -1.03 12.74 6.54
N HIS A 442 -1.08 11.57 5.92
CA HIS A 442 -1.57 10.36 6.53
C HIS A 442 -0.66 9.18 6.19
N TYR A 443 -0.19 8.49 7.21
CA TYR A 443 0.61 7.28 7.05
C TYR A 443 -0.26 6.03 7.06
N VAL A 444 0.03 5.14 6.12
CA VAL A 444 -0.48 3.77 6.02
C VAL A 444 0.72 2.85 5.84
N VAL A 445 0.63 1.62 6.33
CA VAL A 445 1.62 0.59 6.03
C VAL A 445 0.98 -0.57 5.30
N PHE A 446 1.66 -1.10 4.29
CA PHE A 446 1.36 -2.37 3.63
C PHE A 446 2.36 -3.41 4.10
N ILE A 447 1.89 -4.55 4.61
CA ILE A 447 2.77 -5.60 5.17
C ILE A 447 2.46 -6.94 4.52
N ASN A 448 3.52 -7.60 4.05
CA ASN A 448 3.48 -8.98 3.58
C ASN A 448 3.64 -9.95 4.77
N THR A 449 2.52 -10.50 5.21
CA THR A 449 2.48 -11.47 6.34
C THR A 449 2.79 -12.92 5.91
N GLY A 450 2.95 -13.15 4.61
CA GLY A 450 3.23 -14.47 4.01
C GLY A 450 4.71 -14.85 3.97
N LEU A 451 5.64 -13.93 4.28
CA LEU A 451 7.06 -14.23 4.38
C LEU A 451 7.32 -15.07 5.64
N ARG A 452 7.29 -16.40 5.49
CA ARG A 452 7.64 -17.36 6.55
C ARG A 452 9.01 -17.99 6.29
N PRO A 453 9.72 -18.44 7.34
CA PRO A 453 10.94 -19.22 7.17
C PRO A 453 10.69 -20.50 6.37
N PRO A 454 11.64 -20.97 5.55
CA PRO A 454 11.54 -22.26 4.88
C PRO A 454 11.35 -23.39 5.92
N GLY A 455 10.28 -24.19 5.78
CA GLY A 455 10.08 -25.42 6.57
C GLY A 455 8.92 -25.44 7.58
N GLU A 456 8.22 -24.33 7.84
CA GLU A 456 7.00 -24.35 8.66
C GLU A 456 5.81 -24.88 7.85
N LYS A 457 5.39 -26.12 8.13
CA LYS A 457 4.17 -26.70 7.54
C LYS A 457 2.93 -25.95 8.03
N TYR A 458 2.09 -25.56 7.07
CA TYR A 458 0.75 -24.99 7.28
C TYR A 458 -0.09 -25.89 8.20
N LYS A 459 -0.55 -25.35 9.33
CA LYS A 459 -1.75 -25.85 10.03
C LYS A 459 -2.85 -24.82 9.83
N PRO A 460 -3.77 -25.01 8.87
CA PRO A 460 -4.95 -24.17 8.80
C PRO A 460 -5.76 -24.41 10.07
N LYS A 461 -5.94 -23.37 10.88
CA LYS A 461 -7.22 -23.20 11.55
C LYS A 461 -7.95 -22.15 10.73
N LEU A 462 -8.96 -22.62 9.99
CA LEU A 462 -9.79 -21.93 9.01
C LEU A 462 -9.18 -21.76 7.61
N SER A 463 -9.77 -22.48 6.66
CA SER A 463 -9.62 -22.31 5.22
C SER A 463 -10.17 -20.94 4.80
N PHE A 464 -9.33 -20.09 4.23
CA PHE A 464 -9.80 -18.93 3.46
C PHE A 464 -9.21 -18.96 2.06
N ARG A 465 -10.10 -18.65 1.10
CA ARG A 465 -9.97 -18.78 -0.34
C ARG A 465 -8.83 -17.91 -0.89
N SER A 466 -8.09 -18.47 -1.85
CA SER A 466 -6.94 -17.89 -2.53
C SER A 466 -7.35 -16.84 -3.56
N GLY A 467 -7.03 -15.57 -3.30
CA GLY A 467 -7.10 -14.45 -4.26
C GLY A 467 -6.36 -13.23 -3.69
N PRO A 468 -5.89 -12.27 -4.51
CA PRO A 468 -5.22 -11.06 -4.03
C PRO A 468 -6.21 -10.22 -3.22
N ARG A 469 -6.05 -10.16 -1.90
CA ARG A 469 -6.95 -9.42 -1.01
C ARG A 469 -6.19 -8.35 -0.23
N ARG A 470 -6.52 -7.09 -0.51
CA ARG A 470 -6.19 -5.94 0.33
C ARG A 470 -7.13 -5.92 1.52
N GLN A 471 -6.56 -5.99 2.72
CA GLN A 471 -7.33 -6.15 3.94
C GLN A 471 -6.90 -5.08 4.94
N PHE A 472 -7.76 -4.08 5.11
CA PHE A 472 -7.51 -2.97 6.01
C PHE A 472 -7.76 -3.41 7.46
N LEU A 473 -6.82 -3.06 8.33
CA LEU A 473 -6.97 -3.12 9.77
C LEU A 473 -7.63 -1.84 10.26
N ASP A 474 -8.52 -1.99 11.24
CA ASP A 474 -9.25 -0.93 11.89
C ASP A 474 -8.23 0.07 12.44
N GLN A 475 -8.30 1.28 11.91
CA GLN A 475 -7.37 2.38 12.14
C GLN A 475 -5.97 2.17 11.53
N LYS A 476 -5.91 2.50 10.22
CA LYS A 476 -4.76 3.06 9.49
C LYS A 476 -3.59 2.11 9.16
N SER A 477 -3.81 0.80 9.12
CA SER A 477 -2.80 -0.16 8.64
C SER A 477 -3.44 -1.14 7.66
N VAL A 478 -2.75 -1.49 6.58
CA VAL A 478 -3.25 -2.42 5.55
C VAL A 478 -2.41 -3.68 5.55
N VAL A 479 -3.04 -4.81 5.83
CA VAL A 479 -2.44 -6.12 5.61
C VAL A 479 -2.74 -6.53 4.18
N VAL A 480 -1.70 -6.90 3.43
CA VAL A 480 -1.87 -7.42 2.07
C VAL A 480 -1.45 -8.87 2.08
N ASN A 481 -2.41 -9.75 1.80
CA ASN A 481 -2.10 -11.11 1.41
C ASN A 481 -1.96 -11.11 -0.13
N ASN A 482 -0.71 -11.28 -0.59
CA ASN A 482 -0.24 -11.35 -1.98
C ASN A 482 -0.03 -10.02 -2.74
N ASN A 483 1.10 -9.99 -3.45
CA ASN A 483 1.86 -8.85 -3.99
C ASN A 483 1.11 -7.91 -4.94
N CYS A 484 0.48 -6.84 -4.44
CA CYS A 484 0.06 -5.71 -5.29
C CYS A 484 -0.12 -4.39 -4.51
N ILE A 485 0.88 -3.50 -4.57
CA ILE A 485 0.80 -2.10 -4.11
C ILE A 485 0.29 -1.23 -5.29
N PRO A 486 -0.71 -0.36 -5.12
CA PRO A 486 -1.27 0.42 -6.22
C PRO A 486 -0.32 1.50 -6.74
N GLU A 487 -0.31 1.71 -8.06
CA GLU A 487 0.54 2.68 -8.76
C GLU A 487 0.22 4.16 -8.47
N SER A 488 -0.89 4.46 -7.77
CA SER A 488 -1.47 5.80 -7.66
C SER A 488 -1.24 6.51 -6.32
N VAL A 489 -0.40 5.99 -5.43
CA VAL A 489 -0.14 6.64 -4.13
C VAL A 489 1.27 7.21 -4.13
N THR A 490 1.40 8.47 -3.72
CA THR A 490 2.73 9.05 -3.60
C THR A 490 3.40 8.61 -2.30
N VAL A 491 4.48 7.82 -2.40
CA VAL A 491 4.90 6.93 -1.31
C VAL A 491 6.15 7.41 -0.57
N HIS A 492 6.06 7.82 0.70
CA HIS A 492 7.24 7.85 1.57
C HIS A 492 7.63 6.41 1.96
N VAL A 493 8.31 5.70 1.07
CA VAL A 493 8.67 4.30 1.29
C VAL A 493 9.74 4.25 2.38
N VAL A 494 9.38 3.70 3.53
CA VAL A 494 10.32 2.89 4.29
C VAL A 494 10.10 1.46 3.79
N ALA A 495 11.03 0.96 2.98
CA ALA A 495 10.99 -0.43 2.56
C ALA A 495 11.71 -1.22 3.65
N VAL A 496 10.96 -2.09 4.31
CA VAL A 496 11.55 -3.07 5.20
C VAL A 496 11.74 -4.34 4.39
N LEU A 497 12.98 -4.79 4.34
CA LEU A 497 13.45 -5.88 3.52
C LEU A 497 14.00 -6.96 4.45
N THR A 498 13.67 -8.22 4.20
CA THR A 498 14.16 -9.35 5.02
C THR A 498 15.00 -10.28 4.17
N ASN A 499 16.21 -10.62 4.63
CA ASN A 499 17.07 -11.59 3.96
C ASN A 499 16.62 -13.02 4.33
N GLY A 500 16.43 -13.89 3.33
CA GLY A 500 15.86 -15.24 3.46
C GLY A 500 16.66 -16.22 4.33
N VAL A 501 17.85 -15.84 4.82
CA VAL A 501 18.74 -16.64 5.69
C VAL A 501 18.28 -16.62 7.15
N LEU A 502 16.97 -16.70 7.41
CA LEU A 502 16.44 -16.91 8.76
C LEU A 502 16.51 -18.40 9.13
N GLU A 503 17.66 -19.04 8.91
CA GLU A 503 17.96 -20.34 9.51
C GLU A 503 18.24 -20.17 11.01
N PHE A 504 17.88 -21.21 11.75
CA PHE A 504 17.95 -21.31 13.20
C PHE A 504 19.38 -21.05 13.72
N VAL A 505 19.60 -19.91 14.40
CA VAL A 505 20.61 -19.90 15.47
C VAL A 505 19.92 -20.42 16.71
N ASN A 506 20.13 -21.70 16.97
CA ASN A 506 19.65 -22.42 18.13
C ASN A 506 20.30 -21.81 19.40
N LEU A 507 19.59 -20.95 20.13
CA LEU A 507 20.04 -20.32 21.38
C LEU A 507 20.12 -21.29 22.57
N ASN A 508 20.33 -22.60 22.33
CA ASN A 508 20.40 -23.63 23.37
C ASN A 508 21.82 -23.99 23.84
N HIS A 509 22.82 -23.15 23.58
CA HIS A 509 24.15 -23.32 24.19
C HIS A 509 24.73 -22.01 24.75
N MET A 510 24.14 -21.51 25.84
CA MET A 510 24.85 -20.69 26.84
C MET A 510 24.47 -21.12 28.27
N HIS A 511 24.49 -22.43 28.53
CA HIS A 511 24.70 -22.96 29.88
C HIS A 511 25.57 -24.22 29.80
N ARG A 512 26.88 -24.01 29.83
CA ARG A 512 27.82 -24.72 30.72
C ARG A 512 29.15 -23.98 30.77
#